data_AF-A4F8E2-F1
#
_entry.id   AF-A4F8E2-F1
#
_cell.length_a   1.000
_cell.length_b   1.000
_cell.length_c   1.000
_cell.angle_alpha   90.00
_cell.angle_beta   90.00
_cell.angle_gamma   90.00
#
_symmetry.space_group_name_H-M   'P 1'
#
loop_
_entity.id
_entity.type
_entity.pdbx_description
1 polymer ?
#
loop_
_entity_poly.entity_id
_entity_poly.type
_entity_poly.pdbx_seq_one_letter_code
_entity_poly.pdbx_strand_id
1 'polypeptide(L)'
;MSLHPDRALDKLNVSGEQVEDTSLNGRKAKLVRPNEQDGSCELLVEVTASTSAGISGTTDDMNNETACQLAQKAAPFVEAKLPR
;
A
#
# COMPACT_ATOMS: atom_id res chain seq x y z
N MET A 1 7.45 -0.80 -5.83
CA MET A 1 7.53 0.00 -4.58
C MET A 1 7.76 1.44 -4.95
N SER A 2 6.97 2.33 -4.39
CA SER A 2 7.10 3.79 -4.48
C SER A 2 7.51 4.33 -3.11
N LEU A 3 8.31 5.41 -3.09
CA LEU A 3 8.62 6.18 -1.88
C LEU A 3 8.15 7.61 -2.09
N HIS A 4 7.43 8.15 -1.11
CA HIS A 4 6.93 9.51 -1.11
C HIS A 4 7.60 10.30 0.02
N PRO A 5 8.81 10.86 -0.19
CA PRO A 5 9.60 11.50 0.85
C PRO A 5 8.87 12.66 1.54
N ASP A 6 8.04 13.38 0.79
CA ASP A 6 7.37 14.62 1.23
C ASP A 6 5.85 14.48 1.36
N ARG A 7 5.34 13.25 1.44
CA ARG A 7 3.90 13.00 1.57
C ARG A 7 3.61 11.98 2.67
N ALA A 8 2.95 12.45 3.72
CA ALA A 8 2.41 11.62 4.78
C ALA A 8 1.32 10.68 4.24
N LEU A 9 1.15 9.53 4.88
CA LEU A 9 0.14 8.52 4.53
C LEU A 9 -1.27 9.11 4.40
N ASP A 10 -1.68 9.94 5.37
CA ASP A 10 -3.00 10.56 5.39
C ASP A 10 -3.18 11.71 4.38
N LYS A 11 -2.11 12.12 3.72
CA LYS A 11 -2.12 13.15 2.67
C LYS A 11 -2.07 12.56 1.25
N LEU A 12 -2.10 11.25 1.11
CA LEU A 12 -2.22 10.58 -0.19
C LEU A 12 -3.66 10.71 -0.70
N ASN A 13 -3.79 11.15 -1.95
CA ASN A 13 -5.10 11.26 -2.61
C ASN A 13 -5.44 9.91 -3.24
N VAL A 14 -6.35 9.17 -2.60
CA VAL A 14 -6.84 7.83 -2.99
C VAL A 14 -8.31 7.87 -3.40
N SER A 15 -8.69 8.96 -4.09
CA SER A 15 -10.08 9.22 -4.46
C SER A 15 -10.59 8.22 -5.48
N GLY A 16 -11.75 7.61 -5.21
CA GLY A 16 -12.37 6.65 -6.13
C GLY A 16 -11.95 5.20 -5.90
N GLU A 17 -11.24 4.92 -4.80
CA GLU A 17 -10.76 3.59 -4.42
C GLU A 17 -11.42 3.12 -3.12
N GLN A 18 -11.47 1.81 -2.89
CA GLN A 18 -11.79 1.24 -1.59
C GLN A 18 -10.55 1.29 -0.73
N VAL A 19 -10.67 1.97 0.41
CA VAL A 19 -9.54 2.16 1.33
C VAL A 19 -9.89 1.50 2.65
N GLU A 20 -8.99 0.65 3.12
CA GLU A 20 -9.09 -0.01 4.42
C GLU A 20 -7.88 0.34 5.28
N ASP A 21 -8.12 0.87 6.47
CA ASP A 21 -7.06 1.11 7.45
C ASP A 21 -6.54 -0.23 7.98
N THR A 22 -5.21 -0.36 8.04
CA THR A 22 -4.53 -1.55 8.52
C THR A 22 -3.22 -1.18 9.22
N SER A 23 -2.39 -2.17 9.52
CA SER A 23 -1.06 -1.93 10.09
C SER A 23 -0.03 -2.92 9.55
N LEU A 24 1.21 -2.46 9.47
CA LEU A 24 2.35 -3.29 9.10
C LEU A 24 3.42 -3.14 10.19
N ASN A 25 3.65 -4.20 10.96
CA ASN A 25 4.63 -4.20 12.06
C ASN A 25 4.47 -3.02 13.04
N GLY A 26 3.21 -2.63 13.32
CA GLY A 26 2.88 -1.52 14.21
C GLY A 26 2.92 -0.13 13.56
N ARG A 27 3.34 -0.01 12.29
CA ARG A 27 3.19 1.22 11.49
C ARG A 27 1.77 1.31 10.95
N LYS A 28 1.25 2.53 10.87
CA LYS A 28 -0.02 2.79 10.16
C LYS A 28 0.12 2.42 8.70
N ALA A 29 -0.90 1.78 8.15
CA ALA A 29 -0.95 1.44 6.75
C ALA A 29 -2.38 1.56 6.22
N LYS A 30 -2.51 1.69 4.90
CA LYS A 30 -3.78 1.69 4.19
C LYS A 30 -3.69 0.71 3.04
N LEU A 31 -4.65 -0.19 2.95
CA LEU A 31 -4.81 -1.07 1.81
C LEU A 31 -5.80 -0.41 0.85
N VAL A 32 -5.32 -0.11 -0.35
CA VAL A 32 -6.03 0.60 -1.39
C VAL A 32 -6.34 -0.39 -2.50
N ARG A 33 -7.63 -0.51 -2.81
CA ARG A 33 -8.15 -1.41 -3.84
C ARG A 33 -8.95 -0.58 -4.84
N PRO A 34 -8.74 -0.73 -6.15
CA PRO A 34 -9.60 -0.09 -7.12
C PRO A 34 -11.03 -0.65 -6.99
N ASN A 35 -12.01 0.20 -7.29
CA ASN A 35 -13.41 -0.21 -7.33
C ASN A 35 -13.71 -1.14 -8.52
N GLU A 36 -12.95 -1.00 -9.60
CA GLU A 36 -13.00 -1.90 -10.75
C GLU A 36 -12.05 -3.07 -10.54
N GLN A 37 -12.43 -4.26 -11.03
CA GLN A 37 -11.53 -5.42 -11.04
C GLN A 37 -10.52 -5.25 -12.17
N ASP A 38 -9.34 -4.75 -11.83
CA ASP A 38 -8.22 -4.54 -12.75
C ASP A 38 -6.98 -5.38 -12.39
N GLY A 39 -7.09 -6.18 -11.33
CA GLY A 39 -6.01 -7.03 -10.83
C GLY A 39 -4.92 -6.27 -10.12
N SER A 40 -5.18 -5.07 -9.61
CA SER A 40 -4.21 -4.26 -8.88
C SER A 40 -4.64 -3.99 -7.43
N CYS A 41 -3.64 -3.75 -6.59
CA CYS A 41 -3.83 -3.35 -5.20
C CYS A 41 -2.56 -2.67 -4.69
N GLU A 42 -2.71 -1.70 -3.80
CA GLU A 42 -1.58 -1.01 -3.18
C GLU A 42 -1.69 -1.01 -1.65
N LEU A 43 -0.61 -1.40 -0.98
CA LEU A 43 -0.44 -1.22 0.45
C LEU A 43 0.45 0.01 0.69
N LEU A 44 -0.16 1.07 1.19
CA LEU A 44 0.52 2.31 1.58
C LEU A 44 0.90 2.25 3.05
N VAL A 45 2.14 2.57 3.40
CA VAL A 45 2.68 2.45 4.76
C VAL A 45 3.31 3.75 5.20
N GLU A 46 3.10 4.12 6.47
CA GLU A 46 3.78 5.23 7.12
C GLU A 46 5.27 4.90 7.37
N VAL A 47 6.16 5.69 6.79
CA VAL A 47 7.61 5.61 7.03
C VAL A 47 7.99 6.56 8.16
N THR A 48 7.54 7.81 8.08
CA THR A 48 7.63 8.85 9.11
C THR A 48 6.33 9.66 9.09
N ALA A 49 6.18 10.62 10.01
CA ALA A 49 5.00 11.50 10.03
C ALA A 49 4.82 12.33 8.72
N SER A 50 5.86 12.47 7.90
CA SER A 50 5.82 13.20 6.63
C SER A 50 6.13 12.35 5.41
N THR A 51 6.47 11.07 5.58
CA THR A 51 6.94 10.19 4.51
C THR A 51 6.11 8.90 4.49
N SER A 52 5.75 8.45 3.30
CA SER A 52 5.05 7.17 3.08
C SER A 52 5.70 6.35 1.98
N ALA A 53 5.42 5.06 1.94
CA ALA A 53 5.85 4.15 0.88
C ALA A 53 4.67 3.31 0.39
N GLY A 54 4.64 3.04 -0.91
CA GLY A 54 3.63 2.19 -1.54
C GLY A 54 4.22 0.86 -1.99
N ILE A 55 3.50 -0.21 -1.69
CA ILE A 55 3.81 -1.59 -2.09
C ILE A 55 2.66 -2.06 -2.96
N SER A 56 2.90 -2.13 -4.26
CA SER A 56 1.89 -2.50 -5.25
C SER A 56 1.97 -4.01 -5.54
N GLY A 57 0.81 -4.64 -5.65
CA GLY A 57 0.64 -5.98 -6.20
C GLY A 57 -0.21 -5.91 -7.46
N THR A 58 0.16 -6.68 -8.49
CA THR A 58 -0.58 -6.78 -9.74
C THR A 58 -0.70 -8.24 -10.16
N THR A 59 -1.79 -8.58 -10.82
CA THR A 59 -2.12 -9.94 -11.25
C THR A 59 -2.74 -9.93 -12.64
N ASP A 60 -2.45 -10.96 -13.44
CA ASP A 60 -2.97 -11.07 -14.82
C ASP A 60 -4.42 -11.57 -14.88
N ASP A 61 -4.92 -12.19 -13.80
CA ASP A 61 -6.28 -12.72 -13.70
C ASP A 61 -7.33 -11.67 -13.30
N MET A 62 -6.93 -10.40 -13.25
CA MET A 62 -7.75 -9.24 -12.88
C MET A 62 -8.38 -9.36 -11.48
N ASN A 63 -7.78 -10.16 -10.58
CA ASN A 63 -8.31 -10.37 -9.24
C ASN A 63 -7.66 -9.44 -8.21
N ASN A 64 -8.39 -8.39 -7.81
CA ASN A 64 -7.89 -7.41 -6.84
C ASN A 64 -7.56 -8.04 -5.48
N GLU A 65 -8.28 -9.08 -5.05
CA GLU A 65 -8.02 -9.74 -3.76
C GLU A 65 -6.66 -10.47 -3.81
N THR A 66 -6.39 -11.20 -4.87
CA THR A 66 -5.09 -11.85 -5.09
C THR A 66 -3.97 -10.81 -5.17
N ALA A 67 -4.20 -9.69 -5.86
CA ALA A 67 -3.25 -8.58 -5.93
C ALA A 67 -2.94 -8.00 -4.54
N CYS A 68 -3.96 -7.82 -3.68
CA CYS A 68 -3.75 -7.36 -2.31
C CYS A 68 -2.95 -8.36 -1.46
N GLN A 69 -3.25 -9.66 -1.60
CA GLN A 69 -2.48 -10.69 -0.90
C GLN A 69 -1.00 -10.67 -1.32
N LEU A 70 -0.70 -10.41 -2.59
CA LEU A 70 0.67 -10.24 -3.08
C LEU A 70 1.35 -9.01 -2.46
N ALA A 71 0.67 -7.85 -2.46
CA ALA A 71 1.18 -6.64 -1.85
C ALA A 71 1.50 -6.85 -0.35
N GLN A 72 0.59 -7.49 0.39
CA GLN A 72 0.77 -7.81 1.80
C GLN A 72 1.91 -8.81 2.05
N LYS A 73 2.05 -9.85 1.21
CA LYS A 73 3.17 -10.80 1.32
C LYS A 73 4.52 -10.16 1.03
N ALA A 74 4.56 -9.18 0.12
CA ALA A 74 5.77 -8.41 -0.19
C ALA A 74 6.13 -7.40 0.92
N ALA A 75 5.13 -6.93 1.68
CA ALA A 75 5.28 -5.83 2.62
C ALA A 75 6.39 -6.01 3.68
N PRO A 76 6.56 -7.18 4.33
CA PRO A 76 7.64 -7.39 5.30
C PRO A 76 9.04 -7.25 4.70
N PHE A 77 9.21 -7.58 3.42
CA PHE A 77 10.51 -7.48 2.74
C PHE A 77 10.88 -6.03 2.42
N VAL A 78 9.88 -5.20 2.16
CA VAL A 78 10.04 -3.76 1.95
C VAL A 78 10.25 -3.04 3.27
N GLU A 79 9.48 -3.38 4.31
CA GLU A 79 9.55 -2.74 5.63
C GLU A 79 10.94 -2.82 6.24
N ALA A 80 11.62 -3.96 6.10
CA ALA A 80 13.00 -4.15 6.55
C ALA A 80 14.02 -3.20 5.89
N LYS A 81 13.64 -2.50 4.82
CA LYS A 81 14.47 -1.52 4.10
C LYS A 81 14.03 -0.08 4.32
N LEU A 82 12.92 0.15 5.01
CA LEU A 82 12.42 1.49 5.27
C LEU A 82 13.29 2.18 6.35
N PRO A 83 13.53 3.49 6.22
CA PRO A 83 14.12 4.30 7.28
C PRO A 83 13.36 4.14 8.60
N ARG A 84 14.11 4.10 9.70
CA ARG A 84 13.57 4.13 11.07
C ARG A 84 13.38 5.57 11.52
#